data_AF-A0A4Q3VBU7-F1
#
_entry.id   AF-A0A4Q3VBU7-F1
#
_cell.length_a   1.000
_cell.length_b   1.000
_cell.length_c   1.000
_cell.angle_alpha   90.00
_cell.angle_beta   90.00
_cell.angle_gamma   90.00
#
_symmetry.space_group_name_H-M   'P 1'
#
loop_
_entity.id
_entity.type
_entity.pdbx_description
1 polymer ?
#
loop_
_entity_poly.entity_id
_entity_poly.type
_entity_poly.pdbx_seq_one_letter_code
_entity_poly.pdbx_strand_id
1 'polypeptide(L)'
;MRTLLALAATAALVAACAPDSDKTNPAIATEESAAERAAAAPAAGASSFTEEQARERIMAAGYTDVTALAKAEDGSWHGSAMMSGQSQTVVLDYQGN
;
A
#
# COMPACT_ATOMS: atom_id res chain seq x y z
N MET A 1 28.51 -14.90 -59.31
CA MET A 1 29.88 -14.35 -59.40
C MET A 1 29.92 -13.13 -58.49
N ARG A 2 30.52 -13.29 -57.29
CA ARG A 2 31.85 -12.77 -56.89
C ARG A 2 31.80 -11.24 -56.65
N THR A 3 31.60 -10.79 -55.40
CA THR A 3 32.64 -10.28 -54.44
C THR A 3 33.40 -9.06 -54.99
N LEU A 4 33.49 -7.88 -54.35
CA LEU A 4 33.89 -7.46 -53.00
C LEU A 4 33.47 -5.97 -52.83
N LEU A 5 33.37 -5.35 -51.63
CA LEU A 5 34.53 -4.88 -50.86
C LEU A 5 34.11 -4.38 -49.46
N ALA A 6 34.96 -4.67 -48.48
CA ALA A 6 34.87 -4.35 -47.07
C ALA A 6 35.50 -2.98 -46.70
N LEU A 7 35.07 -2.39 -45.59
CA LEU A 7 35.77 -1.46 -44.67
C LEU A 7 34.75 -1.09 -43.58
N ALA A 8 34.99 -0.89 -42.29
CA ALA A 8 36.15 -0.87 -41.42
C ALA A 8 35.63 -1.14 -39.99
N ALA A 9 36.47 -1.65 -39.11
CA ALA A 9 36.17 -1.81 -37.69
C ALA A 9 36.34 -0.49 -36.92
N THR A 10 35.43 -0.21 -35.99
CA THR A 10 35.69 0.68 -34.85
C THR A 10 34.90 0.18 -33.65
N ALA A 11 35.62 -0.23 -32.60
CA ALA A 11 35.07 -0.50 -31.28
C ALA A 11 34.99 0.81 -30.50
N ALA A 12 33.88 1.09 -29.82
CA ALA A 12 33.83 1.97 -28.66
C ALA A 12 32.55 1.73 -27.84
N LEU A 13 32.77 1.13 -26.67
CA LEU A 13 32.21 1.40 -25.33
C LEU A 13 30.73 1.81 -25.15
N VAL A 14 30.18 1.20 -24.09
CA VAL A 14 28.87 1.40 -23.47
C VAL A 14 28.53 2.88 -23.20
N ALA A 15 27.30 3.26 -23.52
CA ALA A 15 26.59 4.41 -22.95
C ALA A 15 25.10 4.03 -22.98
N ALA A 16 24.60 3.45 -21.88
CA ALA A 16 23.94 4.16 -20.79
C ALA A 16 22.69 4.94 -21.26
N CYS A 17 21.57 4.52 -20.67
CA CYS A 17 20.24 5.11 -20.67
C CYS A 17 20.22 6.65 -20.83
N ALA A 18 19.38 7.15 -21.74
CA ALA A 18 19.06 8.57 -21.88
C ALA A 18 18.18 9.07 -20.71
N PRO A 19 18.14 10.39 -20.45
CA PRO A 19 18.03 10.95 -19.11
C PRO A 19 16.62 11.45 -18.71
N ASP A 20 16.56 11.93 -17.46
CA ASP A 20 15.60 12.87 -16.88
C ASP A 20 14.34 12.33 -16.20
N SER A 21 14.52 11.98 -14.92
CA SER A 21 13.64 12.48 -13.87
C SER A 21 14.48 12.79 -12.63
N ASP A 22 14.96 14.02 -12.61
CA ASP A 22 15.33 14.75 -11.40
C ASP A 22 14.11 14.76 -10.45
N LYS A 23 14.05 13.77 -9.57
CA LYS A 23 13.43 13.90 -8.26
C LYS A 23 14.40 13.29 -7.27
N THR A 24 15.45 14.05 -6.98
CA THR A 24 16.03 14.02 -5.65
C THR A 24 14.91 14.43 -4.71
N ASN A 25 14.16 13.46 -4.16
CA ASN A 25 13.34 13.71 -2.98
C ASN A 25 14.32 13.59 -1.82
N PRO A 26 14.88 14.68 -1.27
CA PRO A 26 15.58 14.55 -0.01
C PRO A 26 14.49 14.15 0.98
N ALA A 27 14.44 12.88 1.34
CA ALA A 27 13.81 12.47 2.58
C ALA A 27 14.69 13.03 3.70
N ILE A 28 14.65 14.35 3.89
CA ILE A 28 15.07 14.98 5.13
C ILE A 28 14.09 14.48 6.18
N ALA A 29 14.48 13.39 6.84
CA ALA A 29 13.98 13.06 8.16
C ALA A 29 14.54 14.13 9.11
N THR A 30 13.92 15.31 9.11
CA THR A 30 14.08 16.27 10.20
C THR A 30 13.66 15.52 11.46
N GLU A 31 14.56 15.44 12.43
CA GLU A 31 14.44 14.61 13.64
C GLU A 31 13.21 14.94 14.52
N GLU A 32 12.47 15.99 14.17
CA GLU A 32 11.16 16.35 14.71
C GLU A 32 10.04 15.39 14.24
N SER A 33 10.10 14.88 13.00
CA SER A 33 9.14 13.88 12.50
C SER A 33 9.43 12.45 12.97
N ALA A 34 10.61 12.20 13.55
CA ALA A 34 10.92 10.89 14.15
C ALA A 34 10.19 10.70 15.49
N ALA A 35 10.02 11.77 16.27
CA ALA A 35 9.24 11.75 17.51
C ALA A 35 7.73 11.54 17.24
N GLU A 36 7.20 12.11 16.16
CA GLU A 36 5.80 11.88 15.75
C GLU A 36 5.60 10.47 15.16
N ARG A 37 6.62 9.93 14.48
CA ARG A 37 6.64 8.53 14.01
C ARG A 37 6.90 7.51 15.13
N ALA A 38 7.24 7.97 16.33
CA ALA A 38 7.37 7.13 17.52
C ALA A 38 6.04 6.92 18.27
N ALA A 39 4.93 7.56 17.83
CA ALA A 39 3.62 7.46 18.47
C ALA A 39 2.60 6.55 17.75
N ALA A 40 2.97 5.93 16.64
CA ALA A 40 2.19 4.86 16.05
C ALA A 40 3.15 3.82 15.46
N ALA A 41 3.32 2.71 16.17
CA ALA A 41 3.98 1.54 15.62
C ALA A 41 3.38 1.26 14.22
N PRO A 42 4.18 0.88 13.21
CA PRO A 42 3.62 0.42 11.94
C PRO A 42 2.59 -0.66 12.27
N ALA A 43 1.32 -0.39 11.99
CA ALA A 43 0.24 -1.31 12.34
C ALA A 43 0.57 -2.65 11.67
N ALA A 44 0.79 -3.68 12.49
CA ALA A 44 1.27 -4.97 12.04
C ALA A 44 0.39 -5.49 10.91
N GLY A 45 1.03 -5.82 9.79
CA GLY A 45 0.38 -6.32 8.58
C GLY A 45 -0.27 -7.68 8.82
N ALA A 46 -1.56 -7.76 8.45
CA ALA A 46 -2.30 -8.99 8.12
C ALA A 46 -3.66 -8.64 7.43
N SER A 47 -4.13 -7.40 7.60
CA SER A 47 -4.89 -6.65 6.59
C SER A 47 -4.23 -5.29 6.41
N SER A 48 -4.15 -4.80 5.17
CA SER A 48 -3.62 -3.46 4.85
C SER A 48 -4.52 -2.33 5.32
N PHE A 49 -5.63 -2.65 5.99
CA PHE A 49 -6.60 -1.70 6.49
C PHE A 49 -6.29 -1.27 7.92
N THR A 50 -6.37 0.03 8.16
CA THR A 50 -6.56 0.61 9.49
C THR A 50 -8.00 0.37 9.97
N GLU A 51 -8.29 0.59 11.26
CA GLU A 51 -9.65 0.44 11.80
C GLU A 51 -10.65 1.34 11.04
N GLU A 52 -10.26 2.59 10.78
CA GLU A 52 -11.04 3.55 10.00
C GLU A 52 -11.36 3.02 8.59
N GLN A 53 -10.39 2.45 7.87
CA GLN A 53 -10.58 1.89 6.53
C GLN A 53 -11.45 0.63 6.53
N ALA A 54 -11.42 -0.15 7.61
CA ALA A 54 -12.29 -1.30 7.78
C ALA A 54 -13.74 -0.87 8.09
N ARG A 55 -13.90 0.13 8.97
CA ARG A 55 -15.19 0.75 9.29
C ARG A 55 -15.86 1.33 8.04
N GLU A 56 -15.12 2.10 7.23
CA GLU A 56 -15.63 2.67 5.98
C GLU A 56 -16.14 1.60 5.02
N ARG A 57 -15.43 0.47 4.90
CA ARG A 57 -15.87 -0.65 4.06
C ARG A 57 -17.13 -1.32 4.57
N ILE A 58 -17.18 -1.60 5.87
CA ILE A 58 -18.37 -2.17 6.51
C ILE A 58 -19.57 -1.24 6.30
N MET A 59 -19.37 0.07 6.42
CA MET A 59 -20.42 1.05 6.14
C MET A 59 -20.82 1.10 4.66
N ALA A 60 -19.85 0.98 3.74
CA ALA A 60 -20.12 0.92 2.31
C ALA A 60 -20.92 -0.34 1.91
N ALA A 61 -20.83 -1.41 2.70
CA ALA A 61 -21.67 -2.62 2.56
C ALA A 61 -23.11 -2.44 3.08
N GLY A 62 -23.45 -1.27 3.64
CA GLY A 62 -24.81 -0.92 4.09
C GLY A 62 -25.04 -1.08 5.60
N TYR A 63 -23.99 -1.40 6.36
CA TYR A 63 -24.07 -1.44 7.81
C TYR A 63 -23.93 -0.04 8.42
N THR A 64 -24.54 0.19 9.58
CA THR A 64 -24.41 1.43 10.35
C THR A 64 -23.92 1.13 11.76
N ASP A 65 -23.63 2.16 12.57
CA ASP A 65 -23.30 1.99 13.99
C ASP A 65 -22.20 0.93 14.27
N VAL A 66 -21.15 0.95 13.45
CA VAL A 66 -20.01 0.03 13.57
C VAL A 66 -19.25 0.33 14.86
N THR A 67 -19.14 -0.68 15.72
CA THR A 67 -18.55 -0.60 17.06
C THR A 67 -17.72 -1.83 17.38
N ALA A 68 -16.82 -1.69 18.37
CA ALA A 68 -15.96 -2.77 18.85
C ALA A 68 -15.15 -3.46 17.73
N LEU A 69 -14.71 -2.68 16.74
CA LEU A 69 -13.95 -3.19 15.61
C LEU A 69 -12.52 -3.49 16.05
N ALA A 70 -12.09 -4.74 15.93
CA ALA A 70 -10.78 -5.20 16.36
C ALA A 70 -10.16 -6.12 15.31
N LYS A 71 -8.85 -6.01 15.10
CA LYS A 71 -8.11 -6.86 14.18
C LYS A 71 -7.79 -8.19 14.85
N ALA A 72 -8.16 -9.29 14.22
CA ALA A 72 -7.83 -10.65 14.63
C ALA A 72 -6.41 -11.03 14.19
N GLU A 73 -5.91 -12.15 14.72
CA GLU A 73 -4.56 -12.65 14.45
C GLU A 73 -4.36 -13.05 12.97
N ASP A 74 -5.43 -13.45 12.29
CA ASP A 74 -5.44 -13.76 10.86
C ASP A 74 -5.53 -12.51 9.96
N GLY A 75 -5.62 -11.32 10.57
CA GLY A 75 -5.71 -10.04 9.87
C GLY A 75 -7.12 -9.59 9.52
N SER A 76 -8.15 -10.39 9.75
CA SER A 76 -9.54 -9.97 9.58
C SER A 76 -9.95 -8.94 10.65
N TRP A 77 -10.93 -8.11 10.35
CA TRP A 77 -11.51 -7.16 11.29
C TRP A 77 -12.86 -7.68 11.79
N HIS A 78 -13.01 -7.81 13.10
CA HIS A 78 -14.22 -8.30 13.75
C HIS A 78 -14.87 -7.18 14.53
N GLY A 79 -16.19 -7.04 14.45
CA GLY A 79 -16.92 -6.03 15.20
C GLY A 79 -18.41 -6.30 15.25
N SER A 80 -19.15 -5.30 15.74
CA SER A 80 -20.61 -5.28 15.70
C SER A 80 -21.08 -4.09 14.88
N ALA A 81 -22.15 -4.25 14.12
CA ALA A 81 -22.76 -3.19 13.34
C ALA A 81 -24.27 -3.41 13.21
N MET A 82 -25.02 -2.36 12.90
CA MET A 82 -26.45 -2.42 12.65
C MET A 82 -26.73 -2.68 11.17
N MET A 83 -27.63 -3.61 10.88
CA MET A 83 -28.19 -3.85 9.55
C MET A 83 -29.70 -3.96 9.69
N SER A 84 -30.46 -3.15 8.95
CA SER A 84 -31.94 -3.18 8.99
C SER A 84 -32.53 -3.06 10.41
N GLY A 85 -31.88 -2.30 11.29
CA GLY A 85 -32.33 -2.08 12.68
C GLY A 85 -31.98 -3.21 13.65
N GLN A 86 -31.21 -4.21 13.24
CA GLN A 86 -30.72 -5.28 14.10
C GLN A 86 -29.19 -5.22 14.23
N SER A 87 -28.68 -5.46 15.43
CA SER A 87 -27.25 -5.62 15.67
C SER A 87 -26.78 -6.96 15.13
N GLN A 88 -25.73 -6.93 14.31
CA GLN A 88 -25.10 -8.09 13.69
C GLN A 88 -23.60 -8.06 13.91
N THR A 89 -23.00 -9.24 14.09
CA THR A 89 -21.54 -9.39 14.06
C THR A 89 -21.06 -9.26 12.63
N VAL A 90 -20.01 -8.45 12.44
CA VAL A 90 -19.37 -8.24 11.14
C VAL A 90 -17.94 -8.76 11.19
N VAL A 91 -17.54 -9.37 10.08
CA VAL A 91 -16.18 -9.82 9.82
C VAL A 91 -15.81 -9.22 8.47
N LEU A 92 -14.65 -8.56 8.41
CA LEU A 92 -14.10 -8.02 7.18
C LEU A 92 -12.74 -8.68 6.93
N ASP A 93 -12.63 -9.47 5.87
CA ASP A 93 -11.37 -10.11 5.51
C ASP A 93 -10.38 -9.15 4.80
N TYR A 94 -9.18 -9.62 4.47
CA TYR A 94 -8.15 -8.81 3.80
C TYR A 94 -8.53 -8.36 2.38
N GLN A 95 -9.49 -9.02 1.74
CA GLN A 95 -10.07 -8.66 0.44
C GLN A 95 -11.26 -7.70 0.59
N GLY A 96 -11.78 -7.55 1.81
CA GLY A 96 -12.88 -6.65 2.13
C GLY A 96 -14.28 -7.26 1.96
N ASN A 97 -14.41 -8.59 2.10
CA ASN A 97 -15.72 -9.26 2.17
C ASN A 97 -16.24 -9.33 3.60
#